data_AF-A0A852EY71-F1
#
_entry.id   AF-A0A852EY71-F1
#
_cell.length_a   1.000
_cell.length_b   1.000
_cell.length_c   1.000
_cell.angle_alpha   90.00
_cell.angle_beta   90.00
_cell.angle_gamma   90.00
#
_symmetry.space_group_name_H-M   'P 1'
#
loop_
_entity.id
_entity.type
_entity.pdbx_description
1 polymer ?
#
loop_
_entity_poly.entity_id
_entity_poly.type
_entity_poly.pdbx_seq_one_letter_code
_entity_poly.pdbx_strand_id
1 'polypeptide(L)'
;SLKSYENSQNFSETNLNKRTKSIYTPLELQFIEMKKKYKDAVLCVECGYKYRFFGQDAEIAAKELNIYCHLDHNFMTASIPSHRLFVHVRRLVAKGHKVGVIKQMETAALKAAGENKSSLFSRKLTALYTNPPKSVQYFFEPLLHVNPLLKLDDSVEVEEVTADVPDNYLLCICENGDNLKDRKKGDMVTGIMAIQPTTGEVIFDSFRDGASRSELESRVLRLQPVEIILPSRLSDQSEKLIHSITSM
;
A
#
# COMPACT_ATOMS: atom_id res chain seq x y z
N SER A 1 15.68 20.43 -26.81
CA SER A 1 14.55 20.23 -27.73
C SER A 1 13.51 19.39 -27.02
N LEU A 2 12.52 20.05 -26.41
CA LEU A 2 11.35 19.43 -25.79
C LEU A 2 10.27 19.31 -26.86
N LYS A 3 9.70 18.12 -27.05
CA LYS A 3 8.33 17.90 -27.56
C LYS A 3 8.03 16.41 -27.57
N SER A 4 7.10 15.99 -26.70
CA SER A 4 5.99 15.10 -27.02
C SER A 4 5.35 14.62 -25.72
N TYR A 5 4.32 15.32 -25.26
CA TYR A 5 3.11 14.78 -24.63
C TYR A 5 2.11 15.95 -24.57
N GLU A 6 1.74 16.45 -25.75
CA GLU A 6 0.45 17.11 -25.93
C GLU A 6 -0.54 16.01 -26.27
N ASN A 7 -1.53 15.79 -25.40
CA ASN A 7 -2.84 15.43 -25.89
C ASN A 7 -3.87 16.16 -25.04
N SER A 8 -4.42 17.18 -25.68
CA SER A 8 -5.42 18.10 -25.16
C SER A 8 -6.75 17.38 -24.99
N GLN A 9 -7.30 17.39 -23.78
CA GLN A 9 -8.74 17.35 -23.58
C GLN A 9 -9.16 18.65 -22.91
N ASN A 10 -10.03 19.36 -23.61
CA ASN A 10 -10.56 20.68 -23.32
C ASN A 10 -11.20 20.73 -21.92
N PHE A 11 -10.64 21.52 -21.00
CA PHE A 11 -11.31 21.89 -19.76
C PHE A 11 -11.93 23.28 -19.95
N SER A 12 -13.25 23.29 -20.14
CA SER A 12 -14.08 24.48 -20.17
C SER A 12 -14.02 25.24 -18.84
N GLU A 13 -13.69 26.53 -18.92
CA GLU A 13 -13.93 27.62 -17.95
C GLU A 13 -14.00 27.24 -16.44
N THR A 14 -12.84 27.09 -15.81
CA THR A 14 -12.75 27.00 -14.34
C THR A 14 -12.92 28.36 -13.67
N ASN A 15 -14.05 28.54 -12.99
CA ASN A 15 -14.34 29.68 -12.12
C ASN A 15 -13.32 29.77 -10.96
N LEU A 16 -12.57 30.88 -10.90
CA LEU A 16 -11.66 31.20 -9.79
C LEU A 16 -12.46 31.42 -8.50
N ASN A 17 -12.08 30.70 -7.44
CA ASN A 17 -12.72 30.82 -6.14
C ASN A 17 -12.29 32.14 -5.46
N LYS A 18 -13.17 33.15 -5.42
CA LYS A 18 -12.83 34.54 -5.02
C LYS A 18 -12.21 34.71 -3.61
N ARG A 19 -12.24 33.68 -2.75
CA ARG A 19 -11.69 33.70 -1.39
C ARG A 19 -10.28 33.14 -1.25
N THR A 20 -9.81 32.32 -2.17
CA THR A 20 -8.47 31.71 -2.15
C THR A 20 -7.85 31.94 -3.51
N LYS A 21 -6.62 32.48 -3.60
CA LYS A 21 -5.90 32.72 -4.87
C LYS A 21 -5.50 31.41 -5.60
N SER A 22 -6.22 30.32 -5.37
CA SER A 22 -6.03 28.98 -5.90
C SER A 22 -7.38 28.43 -6.37
N ILE A 23 -7.34 27.67 -7.48
CA ILE A 23 -8.50 26.95 -8.03
C ILE A 23 -8.97 25.85 -7.06
N TYR A 24 -8.05 25.34 -6.24
CA TYR A 24 -8.29 24.23 -5.31
C TYR A 24 -8.64 24.69 -3.90
N THR A 25 -9.51 23.92 -3.24
CA THR A 25 -9.84 24.08 -1.82
C THR A 25 -8.64 23.71 -0.92
N PRO A 26 -8.57 24.21 0.32
CA PRO A 26 -7.49 23.85 1.24
C PRO A 26 -7.33 22.34 1.47
N LEU A 27 -8.44 21.59 1.45
CA LEU A 27 -8.43 20.13 1.58
C LEU A 27 -7.87 19.45 0.32
N GLU A 28 -8.25 19.95 -0.86
CA GLU A 28 -7.73 19.46 -2.14
C GLU A 28 -6.22 19.71 -2.26
N LEU A 29 -5.73 20.88 -1.84
CA LEU A 29 -4.29 21.16 -1.81
C LEU A 29 -3.54 20.18 -0.90
N GLN A 30 -4.07 19.93 0.31
CA GLN A 30 -3.49 18.95 1.23
C GLN A 30 -3.48 17.55 0.63
N PHE A 31 -4.55 17.16 -0.07
CA PHE A 31 -4.62 15.87 -0.78
C PHE A 31 -3.57 15.78 -1.90
N ILE A 32 -3.43 16.82 -2.74
CA ILE A 32 -2.45 16.85 -3.83
C ILE A 32 -1.04 16.67 -3.29
N GLU A 33 -0.70 17.36 -2.19
CA GLU A 33 0.61 17.21 -1.54
C GLU A 33 0.86 15.78 -1.03
N MET A 34 -0.14 15.15 -0.43
CA MET A 34 -0.04 13.76 0.05
C MET A 34 0.04 12.77 -1.11
N LYS A 35 -0.77 12.96 -2.16
CA LYS A 35 -0.77 12.12 -3.35
C LYS A 35 0.55 12.20 -4.11
N LYS A 36 1.23 13.36 -4.09
CA LYS A 36 2.57 13.49 -4.69
C LYS A 36 3.61 12.59 -4.02
N LYS A 37 3.48 12.33 -2.71
CA LYS A 37 4.36 11.43 -1.94
C LYS A 37 4.01 9.96 -2.14
N TYR A 38 2.71 9.62 -2.22
CA TYR A 38 2.21 8.25 -2.33
C TYR A 38 1.36 8.10 -3.60
N LYS A 39 2.02 8.13 -4.76
CA LYS A 39 1.34 8.10 -6.08
C LYS A 39 0.75 6.73 -6.40
N ASP A 40 1.36 5.69 -5.87
CA ASP A 40 1.05 4.28 -6.05
C ASP A 40 -0.03 3.74 -5.12
N ALA A 41 -0.41 4.52 -4.09
CA ALA A 41 -1.42 4.13 -3.11
C ALA A 41 -2.76 4.83 -3.37
N VAL A 42 -3.87 4.10 -3.18
CA VAL A 42 -5.23 4.63 -3.06
C VAL A 42 -5.37 5.27 -1.68
N LEU A 43 -5.66 6.57 -1.62
CA LEU A 43 -5.66 7.31 -0.36
C LEU A 43 -7.08 7.48 0.22
N CYS A 44 -7.29 6.93 1.42
CA CYS A 44 -8.47 7.16 2.24
C CYS A 44 -8.23 8.37 3.15
N VAL A 45 -8.85 9.52 2.84
CA VAL A 45 -8.65 10.77 3.61
C VAL A 45 -9.77 10.97 4.62
N GLU A 46 -9.44 10.99 5.91
CA GLU A 46 -10.39 11.27 6.98
C GLU A 46 -10.93 12.70 6.91
N CYS A 47 -12.24 12.80 6.80
CA CYS A 47 -13.01 14.04 6.72
C CYS A 47 -14.15 13.99 7.74
N GLY A 48 -13.83 14.18 9.02
CA GLY A 48 -14.81 14.08 10.11
C GLY A 48 -15.30 12.64 10.27
N TYR A 49 -16.60 12.40 10.12
CA TYR A 49 -17.21 11.07 10.33
C TYR A 49 -17.09 10.10 9.12
N LYS A 50 -16.45 10.53 8.03
CA LYS A 50 -16.33 9.75 6.79
C LYS A 50 -14.94 9.84 6.20
N TYR A 51 -14.55 8.79 5.46
CA TYR A 51 -13.38 8.82 4.61
C TYR A 51 -13.80 9.21 3.20
N ARG A 52 -13.02 10.09 2.58
CA ARG A 52 -13.20 10.53 1.19
C ARG A 52 -12.04 10.07 0.33
N PHE A 53 -12.37 9.69 -0.90
CA PHE A 53 -11.45 9.43 -2.00
C PHE A 53 -11.55 10.57 -3.00
N PHE A 54 -10.46 10.85 -3.72
CA PHE A 54 -10.41 11.98 -4.67
C PHE A 54 -9.78 11.57 -6.00
N GLY A 55 -10.32 12.09 -7.10
CA GLY A 55 -9.86 11.87 -8.47
C GLY A 55 -9.90 10.40 -8.86
N GLN A 56 -8.78 9.91 -9.40
CA GLN A 56 -8.63 8.52 -9.83
C GLN A 56 -8.85 7.51 -8.69
N ASP A 57 -8.48 7.87 -7.46
CA ASP A 57 -8.70 7.00 -6.29
C ASP A 57 -10.20 6.81 -6.01
N ALA A 58 -11.01 7.83 -6.30
CA ALA A 58 -12.45 7.75 -6.16
C ALA A 58 -13.07 6.83 -7.23
N GLU A 59 -12.59 6.89 -8.47
CA GLU A 59 -13.05 6.01 -9.55
C GLU A 59 -12.71 4.54 -9.28
N ILE A 60 -11.49 4.27 -8.80
CA ILE A 60 -11.07 2.93 -8.37
C ILE A 60 -11.97 2.45 -7.23
N ALA A 61 -12.16 3.27 -6.21
CA ALA A 61 -13.03 2.93 -5.08
C ALA A 61 -14.47 2.70 -5.52
N ALA A 62 -15.00 3.50 -6.45
CA ALA A 62 -16.34 3.34 -7.01
C ALA A 62 -16.53 1.99 -7.68
N LYS A 63 -15.58 1.62 -8.53
CA LYS A 63 -15.59 0.37 -9.29
C LYS A 63 -15.43 -0.86 -8.39
N GLU A 64 -14.50 -0.83 -7.45
CA GLU A 64 -14.18 -2.01 -6.62
C GLU A 64 -15.12 -2.17 -5.42
N LEU A 65 -15.62 -1.06 -4.85
CA LEU A 65 -16.48 -1.08 -3.67
C LEU A 65 -17.97 -0.93 -3.99
N ASN A 66 -18.32 -0.74 -5.28
CA ASN A 66 -19.67 -0.44 -5.74
C ASN A 66 -20.29 0.75 -5.01
N ILE A 67 -19.51 1.82 -4.86
CA ILE A 67 -19.96 3.07 -4.23
C ILE A 67 -20.16 4.15 -5.29
N TYR A 68 -21.10 5.06 -5.02
CA TYR A 68 -21.39 6.15 -5.95
C TYR A 68 -20.22 7.15 -5.98
N CYS A 69 -19.83 7.54 -7.19
CA CYS A 69 -18.80 8.53 -7.44
C CYS A 69 -19.38 9.67 -8.28
N HIS A 70 -19.14 10.89 -7.83
CA HIS A 70 -19.65 12.10 -8.47
C HIS A 70 -18.55 13.16 -8.49
N LEU A 71 -18.67 14.10 -9.42
CA LEU A 71 -17.79 15.25 -9.47
C LEU A 71 -18.17 16.19 -8.33
N ASP A 72 -17.23 16.43 -7.39
CA ASP A 72 -17.37 17.43 -6.35
C ASP A 72 -16.21 18.43 -6.49
N HIS A 73 -16.54 19.69 -6.75
CA HIS A 73 -15.58 20.75 -7.10
C HIS A 73 -14.70 20.34 -8.28
N ASN A 74 -13.41 20.10 -8.05
CA ASN A 74 -12.43 19.82 -9.10
C ASN A 74 -12.10 18.32 -9.25
N PHE A 75 -12.63 17.45 -8.38
CA PHE A 75 -12.26 16.04 -8.35
C PHE A 75 -13.49 15.12 -8.26
N MET A 76 -13.40 13.97 -8.96
CA MET A 76 -14.29 12.86 -8.69
C MET A 76 -14.14 12.44 -7.22
N THR A 77 -15.24 12.34 -6.50
CA THR A 77 -15.25 11.99 -5.08
C THR A 77 -16.16 10.81 -4.83
N ALA A 78 -15.67 9.89 -4.01
CA ALA A 78 -16.46 8.85 -3.37
C ALA A 78 -16.24 8.92 -1.85
N SER A 79 -17.20 8.43 -1.05
CA SER A 79 -17.07 8.47 0.41
C SER A 79 -17.62 7.23 1.08
N ILE A 80 -17.00 6.87 2.20
CA ILE A 80 -17.41 5.74 3.05
C ILE A 80 -17.48 6.19 4.52
N PRO A 81 -18.39 5.62 5.33
CA PRO A 81 -18.43 5.90 6.77
C PRO A 81 -17.16 5.44 7.50
N SER A 82 -16.73 6.18 8.53
CA SER A 82 -15.52 5.86 9.30
C SER A 82 -15.54 4.46 9.92
N HIS A 83 -16.67 4.03 10.48
CA HIS A 83 -16.84 2.71 11.09
C HIS A 83 -16.72 1.55 10.09
N ARG A 84 -16.94 1.79 8.78
CA ARG A 84 -16.79 0.77 7.72
C ARG A 84 -15.45 0.82 7.01
N LEU A 85 -14.51 1.66 7.46
CA LEU A 85 -13.20 1.81 6.84
C LEU A 85 -12.52 0.46 6.61
N PHE A 86 -12.44 -0.38 7.65
CA PHE A 86 -11.73 -1.66 7.59
C PHE A 86 -12.32 -2.63 6.57
N VAL A 87 -13.66 -2.66 6.42
CA VAL A 87 -14.33 -3.51 5.43
C VAL A 87 -13.93 -3.11 4.02
N HIS A 88 -13.91 -1.81 3.73
CA HIS A 88 -13.57 -1.28 2.41
C HIS A 88 -12.07 -1.35 2.11
N VAL A 89 -11.22 -1.10 3.11
CA VAL A 89 -9.76 -1.28 2.99
C VAL A 89 -9.44 -2.73 2.67
N ARG A 90 -10.02 -3.71 3.38
CA ARG A 90 -9.81 -5.14 3.11
C ARG A 90 -10.20 -5.52 1.68
N ARG A 91 -11.32 -4.99 1.17
CA ARG A 91 -11.75 -5.23 -0.22
C ARG A 91 -10.79 -4.65 -1.24
N LEU A 92 -10.32 -3.42 -1.04
CA LEU A 92 -9.35 -2.78 -1.95
C LEU A 92 -8.01 -3.51 -1.95
N VAL A 93 -7.54 -3.91 -0.76
CA VAL A 93 -6.31 -4.70 -0.61
C VAL A 93 -6.47 -6.04 -1.30
N ALA A 94 -7.56 -6.78 -1.08
CA ALA A 94 -7.79 -8.07 -1.75
C ALA A 94 -7.81 -7.97 -3.29
N LYS A 95 -8.11 -6.79 -3.84
CA LYS A 95 -8.06 -6.50 -5.29
C LYS A 95 -6.65 -6.17 -5.80
N GLY A 96 -5.66 -6.15 -4.91
CA GLY A 96 -4.26 -5.86 -5.23
C GLY A 96 -3.90 -4.38 -5.17
N HIS A 97 -4.74 -3.52 -4.59
CA HIS A 97 -4.42 -2.10 -4.43
C HIS A 97 -3.65 -1.86 -3.14
N LYS A 98 -2.59 -1.04 -3.22
CA LYS A 98 -1.95 -0.43 -2.05
C LYS A 98 -2.88 0.65 -1.51
N VAL A 99 -3.25 0.59 -0.24
CA VAL A 99 -4.23 1.51 0.38
C VAL A 99 -3.58 2.28 1.53
N GLY A 100 -3.57 3.61 1.45
CA GLY A 100 -3.08 4.48 2.49
C GLY A 100 -4.23 5.09 3.31
N VAL A 101 -4.20 4.95 4.64
CA VAL A 101 -5.17 5.57 5.54
C VAL A 101 -4.59 6.83 6.15
N ILE A 102 -5.20 7.97 5.82
CA ILE A 102 -4.80 9.29 6.29
C ILE A 102 -5.80 9.75 7.34
N LYS A 103 -5.30 9.99 8.56
CA LYS A 103 -6.11 10.46 9.70
C LYS A 103 -5.80 11.89 10.07
N GLN A 104 -6.75 12.53 10.74
CA GLN A 104 -6.56 13.84 11.37
C GLN A 104 -5.71 13.66 12.63
N MET A 105 -4.64 14.44 12.74
CA MET A 105 -3.71 14.36 13.89
C MET A 105 -4.19 15.20 15.09
N GLU A 106 -5.13 16.10 14.86
CA GLU A 106 -5.67 17.03 15.84
C GLU A 106 -7.14 16.70 16.10
N THR A 107 -7.56 16.71 17.37
CA THR A 107 -8.98 16.68 17.73
C THR A 107 -9.57 18.08 17.68
N ALA A 108 -10.89 18.18 17.50
CA ALA A 108 -11.59 19.48 17.48
C ALA A 108 -11.35 20.30 18.78
N ALA A 109 -11.30 19.61 19.93
CA ALA A 109 -11.02 20.24 21.22
C ALA A 109 -9.59 20.81 21.31
N LEU A 110 -8.58 20.02 20.91
CA LEU A 110 -7.19 20.45 20.90
C LEU A 110 -6.96 21.59 19.92
N LYS A 111 -7.66 21.57 18.78
CA LYS A 111 -7.56 22.62 17.76
C LYS A 111 -8.22 23.92 18.21
N ALA A 112 -9.36 23.86 18.88
CA ALA A 112 -10.03 25.04 19.41
C ALA A 112 -9.21 25.76 20.48
N ALA A 113 -8.40 25.01 21.24
CA ALA A 113 -7.50 25.55 22.26
C ALA A 113 -6.12 25.97 21.73
N GLY A 114 -5.75 25.56 20.51
CA GLY A 114 -4.44 25.82 19.92
C GLY A 114 -4.37 27.14 19.14
N GLU A 115 -3.14 27.61 18.88
CA GLU A 115 -2.87 28.83 18.10
C GLU A 115 -3.39 28.73 16.65
N ASN A 116 -3.54 27.50 16.13
CA ASN A 116 -4.02 27.18 14.78
C ASN A 116 -5.55 26.94 14.69
N LYS A 117 -6.35 27.56 15.56
CA LYS A 117 -7.81 27.39 15.61
C LYS A 117 -8.54 27.66 14.29
N SER A 118 -8.03 28.59 13.47
CA SER A 118 -8.64 28.99 12.20
C SER A 118 -8.12 28.22 10.98
N SER A 119 -7.11 27.34 11.15
CA SER A 119 -6.50 26.61 10.04
C SER A 119 -7.21 25.28 9.76
N LEU A 120 -6.88 24.60 8.66
CA LEU A 120 -7.40 23.26 8.37
C LEU A 120 -6.80 22.24 9.36
N PHE A 121 -7.53 21.20 9.74
CA PHE A 121 -6.98 20.07 10.52
C PHE A 121 -5.77 19.46 9.81
N SER A 122 -4.66 19.29 10.52
CA SER A 122 -3.50 18.60 10.00
C SER A 122 -3.79 17.10 9.83
N ARG A 123 -3.33 16.54 8.73
CA ARG A 123 -3.54 15.13 8.36
C ARG A 123 -2.22 14.48 8.01
N LYS A 124 -2.05 13.22 8.40
CA LYS A 124 -0.88 12.41 8.07
C LYS A 124 -1.28 10.99 7.71
N LEU A 125 -0.46 10.35 6.90
CA LEU A 125 -0.59 8.91 6.65
C LEU A 125 -0.32 8.18 7.97
N THR A 126 -1.26 7.35 8.39
CA THR A 126 -1.17 6.57 9.64
C THR A 126 -0.93 5.11 9.41
N ALA A 127 -1.45 4.57 8.31
CA ALA A 127 -1.25 3.17 7.94
C ALA A 127 -1.19 3.05 6.42
N LEU A 128 -0.41 2.08 5.95
CA LEU A 128 -0.33 1.67 4.56
C LEU A 128 -0.59 0.16 4.53
N TYR A 129 -1.56 -0.26 3.74
CA TYR A 129 -1.94 -1.65 3.58
C TYR A 129 -1.60 -2.08 2.15
N THR A 130 -0.91 -3.19 2.02
CA THR A 130 -0.54 -3.80 0.74
C THR A 130 -1.12 -5.19 0.66
N ASN A 131 -1.50 -5.59 -0.56
CA ASN A 131 -1.70 -7.01 -0.84
C ASN A 131 -0.35 -7.58 -1.24
N PRO A 132 -0.01 -8.81 -0.85
CA PRO A 132 1.06 -9.53 -1.52
C PRO A 132 0.81 -9.63 -3.04
N PRO A 133 1.86 -9.66 -3.87
CA PRO A 133 1.75 -9.74 -5.33
C PRO A 133 0.94 -10.94 -5.83
N LYS A 134 0.31 -10.76 -6.99
CA LYS A 134 -0.67 -11.66 -7.65
C LYS A 134 -0.17 -13.08 -8.01
N SER A 135 1.05 -13.44 -7.66
CA SER A 135 1.63 -14.77 -7.88
C SER A 135 1.24 -15.77 -6.80
N VAL A 136 0.80 -15.29 -5.63
CA VAL A 136 0.31 -16.17 -4.56
C VAL A 136 -1.22 -16.17 -4.61
N GLN A 137 -1.77 -16.63 -5.74
CA GLN A 137 -3.21 -16.80 -5.95
C GLN A 137 -3.66 -18.19 -5.51
N TYR A 138 -3.27 -18.66 -4.32
CA TYR A 138 -3.93 -19.82 -3.71
C TYR A 138 -4.02 -19.62 -2.20
N PHE A 139 -5.27 -19.64 -1.71
CA PHE A 139 -5.65 -19.81 -0.30
C PHE A 139 -5.18 -18.74 0.69
N PHE A 140 -5.73 -17.53 0.61
CA PHE A 140 -5.88 -16.71 1.82
C PHE A 140 -7.22 -15.98 1.83
N GLU A 141 -8.15 -16.51 2.62
CA GLU A 141 -9.13 -15.69 3.32
C GLU A 141 -8.36 -14.60 4.09
N PRO A 142 -8.63 -13.31 3.89
CA PRO A 142 -7.81 -12.27 4.50
C PRO A 142 -7.95 -12.27 6.04
N LEU A 143 -6.98 -12.87 6.73
CA LEU A 143 -6.76 -12.72 8.17
C LEU A 143 -6.28 -11.30 8.46
N LEU A 144 -7.23 -10.37 8.49
CA LEU A 144 -7.12 -9.09 9.19
C LEU A 144 -7.94 -9.17 10.48
N HIS A 145 -7.58 -10.13 11.34
CA HIS A 145 -8.06 -10.19 12.73
C HIS A 145 -7.22 -9.26 13.61
N VAL A 146 -7.29 -7.96 13.34
CA VAL A 146 -6.91 -6.92 14.32
C VAL A 146 -8.09 -5.99 14.57
N ASN A 147 -9.14 -6.56 15.17
CA ASN A 147 -10.07 -5.87 16.06
C ASN A 147 -10.87 -6.92 16.86
N PRO A 148 -10.66 -7.06 18.17
CA PRO A 148 -11.53 -7.85 19.04
C PRO A 148 -12.97 -7.28 19.22
N LEU A 149 -13.33 -6.20 18.52
CA LEU A 149 -14.57 -5.43 18.80
C LEU A 149 -15.56 -5.32 17.63
N LEU A 150 -15.47 -6.18 16.62
CA LEU A 150 -16.56 -6.35 15.65
C LEU A 150 -16.98 -7.81 15.54
N LYS A 151 -17.46 -8.36 16.67
CA LYS A 151 -18.51 -9.38 16.61
C LYS A 151 -19.82 -8.62 16.43
N LEU A 152 -20.31 -8.53 15.20
CA LEU A 152 -21.75 -8.34 14.99
C LEU A 152 -22.33 -9.76 15.00
N ASP A 153 -23.02 -10.07 16.10
CA ASP A 153 -23.92 -11.21 16.19
C ASP A 153 -24.93 -11.15 15.05
N ASP A 154 -24.86 -12.12 14.14
CA ASP A 154 -26.01 -12.96 13.85
C ASP A 154 -25.47 -14.40 13.69
N SER A 155 -25.40 -15.07 14.86
CA SER A 155 -25.48 -16.52 15.07
C SER A 155 -25.02 -17.44 13.93
N VAL A 156 -23.74 -17.88 13.97
CA VAL A 156 -23.32 -19.24 13.63
C VAL A 156 -22.12 -19.62 14.52
N GLU A 157 -22.13 -20.86 15.00
CA GLU A 157 -21.19 -21.49 15.94
C GLU A 157 -19.71 -21.14 15.69
N VAL A 158 -19.01 -20.81 16.79
CA VAL A 158 -17.55 -20.68 16.77
C VAL A 158 -16.97 -22.09 16.74
N GLU A 159 -16.71 -22.62 15.56
CA GLU A 159 -15.69 -23.65 15.40
C GLU A 159 -14.34 -23.02 15.75
N GLU A 160 -13.73 -23.49 16.84
CA GLU A 160 -12.29 -23.32 17.09
C GLU A 160 -11.53 -24.01 15.96
N VAL A 161 -11.37 -23.33 14.84
CA VAL A 161 -10.42 -23.77 13.82
C VAL A 161 -9.05 -23.34 14.33
N THR A 162 -8.31 -24.28 14.92
CA THR A 162 -6.85 -24.24 14.96
C THR A 162 -6.35 -24.32 13.51
N ALA A 163 -6.53 -23.24 12.75
CA ALA A 163 -5.98 -23.14 11.41
C ALA A 163 -4.51 -22.79 11.58
N ASP A 164 -3.63 -23.69 11.15
CA ASP A 164 -2.22 -23.41 10.90
C ASP A 164 -2.12 -22.01 10.27
N VAL A 165 -1.55 -21.06 11.01
CA VAL A 165 -1.30 -19.72 10.46
C VAL A 165 -0.23 -19.93 9.40
N PRO A 166 -0.52 -19.76 8.11
CA PRO A 166 0.50 -19.94 7.10
C PRO A 166 1.59 -18.89 7.28
N ASP A 167 2.81 -19.26 6.94
CA ASP A 167 4.02 -18.48 7.11
C ASP A 167 3.98 -17.16 6.30
N ASN A 168 3.38 -16.12 6.86
CA ASN A 168 3.27 -14.79 6.24
C ASN A 168 4.57 -13.98 6.41
N TYR A 169 5.65 -14.46 5.80
CA TYR A 169 6.93 -13.75 5.82
C TYR A 169 7.01 -12.63 4.79
N LEU A 170 7.57 -11.50 5.23
CA LEU A 170 8.10 -10.43 4.39
C LEU A 170 9.60 -10.66 4.20
N LEU A 171 10.03 -10.99 2.99
CA LEU A 171 11.42 -11.30 2.66
C LEU A 171 12.12 -10.09 2.03
N CYS A 172 13.20 -9.61 2.62
CA CYS A 172 14.14 -8.68 2.00
C CYS A 172 15.34 -9.45 1.45
N ILE A 173 15.74 -9.15 0.22
CA ILE A 173 16.92 -9.75 -0.43
C ILE A 173 17.95 -8.65 -0.66
N CYS A 174 19.21 -8.92 -0.35
CA CYS A 174 20.32 -8.00 -0.59
C CYS A 174 21.48 -8.74 -1.27
N GLU A 175 22.06 -8.15 -2.31
CA GLU A 175 23.18 -8.72 -3.06
C GLU A 175 24.40 -7.82 -2.93
N ASN A 176 25.54 -8.40 -2.59
CA ASN A 176 26.81 -7.66 -2.56
C ASN A 176 27.62 -7.95 -3.82
N GLY A 177 27.60 -6.99 -4.75
CA GLY A 177 28.32 -7.04 -6.03
C GLY A 177 29.77 -6.53 -6.00
N ASP A 178 30.26 -5.99 -4.88
CA ASP A 178 31.52 -5.22 -4.84
C ASP A 178 32.79 -6.07 -4.62
N ASN A 179 32.67 -7.37 -4.35
CA ASN A 179 33.83 -8.25 -4.16
C ASN A 179 34.41 -8.79 -5.50
N LEU A 180 34.53 -7.89 -6.49
CA LEU A 180 34.78 -8.20 -7.90
C LEU A 180 36.26 -8.13 -8.31
N LYS A 181 37.20 -8.54 -7.43
CA LYS A 181 38.63 -8.59 -7.79
C LYS A 181 39.23 -9.99 -7.94
N ASP A 182 38.59 -11.04 -7.42
CA ASP A 182 39.20 -12.39 -7.41
C ASP A 182 38.21 -13.58 -7.53
N ARG A 183 37.02 -13.39 -8.10
CA ARG A 183 36.00 -14.46 -8.14
C ARG A 183 35.48 -14.77 -9.53
N LYS A 184 35.20 -16.05 -9.76
CA LYS A 184 34.60 -16.61 -10.98
C LYS A 184 33.36 -15.77 -11.35
N LYS A 185 33.25 -15.42 -12.63
CA LYS A 185 32.15 -14.63 -13.21
C LYS A 185 30.80 -15.27 -12.85
N GLY A 186 30.09 -14.71 -11.85
CA GLY A 186 28.76 -15.17 -11.41
C GLY A 186 28.62 -15.50 -9.92
N ASP A 187 29.72 -15.66 -9.18
CA ASP A 187 29.69 -15.84 -7.72
C ASP A 187 29.40 -14.51 -7.01
N MET A 188 28.37 -14.48 -6.17
CA MET A 188 28.13 -13.34 -5.26
C MET A 188 27.73 -13.80 -3.87
N VAL A 189 27.73 -12.87 -2.93
CA VAL A 189 27.17 -13.10 -1.60
C VAL A 189 25.80 -12.45 -1.56
N THR A 190 24.80 -13.26 -1.23
CA THR A 190 23.41 -12.85 -1.09
C THR A 190 23.03 -12.97 0.39
N GLY A 191 22.41 -11.92 0.92
CA GLY A 191 21.81 -11.90 2.25
C GLY A 191 20.29 -11.86 2.12
N ILE A 192 19.60 -12.57 3.00
CA ILE A 192 18.15 -12.50 3.12
C ILE A 192 17.73 -12.17 4.55
N MET A 193 16.59 -11.53 4.69
CA MET A 193 15.92 -11.28 5.97
C MET A 193 14.42 -11.46 5.79
N ALA A 194 13.85 -12.46 6.45
CA ALA A 194 12.41 -12.72 6.49
C ALA A 194 11.83 -12.30 7.84
N ILE A 195 10.74 -11.56 7.82
CA ILE A 195 10.05 -11.08 9.03
C ILE A 195 8.60 -11.53 8.97
N GLN A 196 8.09 -12.17 10.02
CA GLN A 196 6.66 -12.46 10.16
C GLN A 196 6.03 -11.39 11.07
N PRO A 197 5.27 -10.40 10.54
CA PRO A 197 4.79 -9.27 11.33
C PRO A 197 3.83 -9.68 12.46
N THR A 198 3.13 -10.80 12.30
CA THR A 198 2.13 -11.29 13.26
C THR A 198 2.76 -11.84 14.53
N THR A 199 3.86 -12.60 14.40
CA THR A 199 4.56 -13.25 15.52
C THR A 199 5.75 -12.42 15.99
N GLY A 200 6.28 -11.54 15.14
CA GLY A 200 7.52 -10.82 15.37
C GLY A 200 8.77 -11.69 15.13
N GLU A 201 8.63 -12.88 14.55
CA GLU A 201 9.77 -13.73 14.21
C GLU A 201 10.62 -13.09 13.09
N VAL A 202 11.94 -13.16 13.26
CA VAL A 202 12.92 -12.64 12.31
C VAL A 202 13.91 -13.74 11.97
N ILE A 203 13.97 -14.12 10.71
CA ILE A 203 14.94 -15.07 10.14
C ILE A 203 15.88 -14.27 9.26
N PHE A 204 17.18 -14.46 9.40
CA PHE A 204 18.17 -13.86 8.50
C PHE A 204 19.23 -14.89 8.15
N ASP A 205 19.77 -14.79 6.93
CA ASP A 205 20.82 -15.69 6.46
C ASP A 205 21.71 -14.97 5.43
N SER A 206 22.96 -15.38 5.35
CA SER A 206 23.92 -14.88 4.36
C SER A 206 24.69 -16.05 3.75
N PHE A 207 24.62 -16.18 2.43
CA PHE A 207 25.19 -17.30 1.72
C PHE A 207 25.87 -16.85 0.43
N ARG A 208 26.75 -17.69 -0.09
CA ARG A 208 27.33 -17.48 -1.41
C ARG A 208 26.49 -18.22 -2.44
N ASP A 209 26.17 -17.56 -3.52
CA ASP A 209 25.39 -18.14 -4.59
C ASP A 209 26.09 -18.01 -5.95
N GLY A 210 25.92 -19.05 -6.77
CA GLY A 210 26.50 -19.14 -8.10
C GLY A 210 25.59 -18.55 -9.18
N ALA A 211 25.95 -18.73 -10.44
CA ALA A 211 25.19 -18.17 -11.56
C ALA A 211 23.74 -18.71 -11.69
N SER A 212 23.45 -19.89 -11.14
CA SER A 212 22.13 -20.54 -11.15
C SER A 212 21.19 -20.07 -10.03
N ARG A 213 21.70 -19.34 -9.02
CA ARG A 213 20.91 -18.84 -7.89
C ARG A 213 20.15 -19.91 -7.09
N SER A 214 20.67 -21.14 -7.02
CA SER A 214 19.99 -22.29 -6.42
C SER A 214 19.81 -22.17 -4.90
N GLU A 215 20.75 -21.50 -4.22
CA GLU A 215 20.69 -21.29 -2.78
C GLU A 215 19.61 -20.26 -2.41
N LEU A 216 19.47 -19.22 -3.24
CA LEU A 216 18.41 -18.24 -3.11
C LEU A 216 17.05 -18.88 -3.41
N GLU A 217 16.92 -19.62 -4.51
CA GLU A 217 15.70 -20.32 -4.90
C GLU A 217 15.19 -21.24 -3.78
N SER A 218 16.08 -22.07 -3.24
CA SER A 218 15.74 -23.02 -2.16
C SER A 218 15.20 -22.32 -0.91
N ARG A 219 15.73 -21.14 -0.57
CA ARG A 219 15.28 -20.36 0.59
C ARG A 219 13.95 -19.67 0.34
N VAL A 220 13.72 -19.12 -0.86
CA VAL A 220 12.44 -18.53 -1.24
C VAL A 220 11.35 -19.60 -1.22
N LEU A 221 11.62 -20.79 -1.78
CA LEU A 221 10.67 -21.91 -1.77
C LEU A 221 10.38 -22.45 -0.36
N ARG A 222 11.37 -22.43 0.54
CA ARG A 222 11.18 -22.87 1.93
C ARG A 222 10.39 -21.87 2.77
N LEU A 223 10.71 -20.58 2.64
CA LEU A 223 10.09 -19.53 3.44
C LEU A 223 8.72 -19.11 2.92
N GLN A 224 8.42 -19.43 1.66
CA GLN A 224 7.18 -19.06 0.96
C GLN A 224 6.70 -17.63 1.29
N PRO A 225 7.56 -16.61 1.13
CA PRO A 225 7.23 -15.27 1.57
C PRO A 225 6.06 -14.72 0.76
N VAL A 226 5.17 -14.02 1.46
CA VAL A 226 4.03 -13.36 0.83
C VAL A 226 4.45 -12.09 0.12
N GLU A 227 5.47 -11.38 0.62
CA GLU A 227 5.97 -10.15 0.00
C GLU A 227 7.50 -10.18 -0.04
N ILE A 228 8.08 -9.79 -1.19
CA ILE A 228 9.52 -9.72 -1.38
C ILE A 228 9.93 -8.27 -1.63
N ILE A 229 10.75 -7.72 -0.74
CA ILE A 229 11.36 -6.40 -0.87
C ILE A 229 12.69 -6.56 -1.61
N LEU A 230 12.75 -5.94 -2.79
CA LEU A 230 13.91 -5.97 -3.67
C LEU A 230 14.63 -4.62 -3.68
N PRO A 231 15.97 -4.60 -3.73
CA PRO A 231 16.73 -3.37 -3.90
C PRO A 231 16.53 -2.85 -5.33
N SER A 232 16.80 -1.55 -5.53
CA SER A 232 16.67 -0.90 -6.85
C SER A 232 17.61 -1.47 -7.92
N ARG A 233 18.64 -2.20 -7.50
CA ARG A 233 19.59 -2.87 -8.38
C ARG A 233 19.83 -4.29 -7.89
N LEU A 234 19.35 -5.25 -8.66
CA LEU A 234 19.64 -6.68 -8.52
C LEU A 234 20.51 -7.14 -9.70
N SER A 235 21.13 -8.31 -9.57
CA SER A 235 21.73 -8.97 -10.73
C SER A 235 20.67 -9.54 -11.69
N ASP A 236 20.97 -9.52 -12.99
CA ASP A 236 20.08 -10.05 -14.04
C ASP A 236 19.65 -11.50 -13.77
N GLN A 237 20.52 -12.31 -13.14
CA GLN A 237 20.21 -13.70 -12.79
C GLN A 237 19.14 -13.78 -11.70
N SER A 238 19.26 -12.96 -10.65
CA SER A 238 18.33 -12.97 -9.53
C SER A 238 17.00 -12.34 -9.89
N GLU A 239 17.01 -11.27 -10.69
CA GLU A 239 15.78 -10.67 -11.20
C GLU A 239 14.99 -11.68 -12.05
N LYS A 240 15.65 -12.45 -12.93
CA LYS A 240 15.02 -13.53 -13.70
C LYS A 240 14.45 -14.63 -12.80
N LEU A 241 15.20 -15.07 -11.78
CA LEU A 241 14.73 -16.08 -10.85
C LEU A 241 13.50 -15.61 -10.09
N ILE A 242 13.54 -14.40 -9.52
CA ILE A 242 12.43 -13.85 -8.75
C ILE A 242 11.20 -13.67 -9.65
N HIS A 243 11.38 -13.18 -10.88
CA HIS A 243 10.28 -13.11 -11.84
C HIS A 243 9.71 -14.48 -12.18
N SER A 244 10.55 -15.52 -12.33
CA SER A 244 10.08 -16.89 -12.59
C SER A 244 9.26 -17.43 -11.43
N ILE A 245 9.72 -17.24 -10.19
CA ILE A 245 9.03 -17.70 -8.97
C ILE A 245 7.73 -16.91 -8.75
N THR A 246 7.75 -15.60 -9.03
CA THR A 246 6.59 -14.70 -8.90
C THR A 246 5.68 -14.73 -10.15
N SER A 247 5.94 -15.58 -11.14
CA SER A 247 5.02 -15.75 -12.29
C SER A 247 4.39 -17.14 -12.35
N MET A 248 4.85 -18.06 -11.50
CA MET A 248 4.17 -19.32 -11.21
C MET A 248 2.95 -19.07 -10.32
#